data_AF-A9XYT7-F1
#
_entry.id   AF-A9XYT7-F1
#
_cell.length_a   1.000
_cell.length_b   1.000
_cell.length_c   1.000
_cell.angle_alpha   90.00
_cell.angle_beta   90.00
_cell.angle_gamma   90.00
#
_symmetry.space_group_name_H-M   'P 1'
#
loop_
_entity.id
_entity.type
_entity.pdbx_description
1 polymer ?
#
loop_
_entity_poly.entity_id
_entity_poly.type
_entity_poly.pdbx_seq_one_letter_code
_entity_poly.pdbx_strand_id
1 'polypeptide(L)'
;YAASMWTISINSAINDGQNAHYDESCSSTLASTFSNGAKDPNTGVATTDLYGKCTKTHSGTSAAAPEAAGIFALALEANPKLTWRDIQHLTVLTSKRNSLYDAKGRFHWTMNGVGLEFNHLFGFGVLDAGAMVALASKWKTVPARYHCSAGSIKDTHEIPSNKSLYLEITTVACEGTDTEVNYL
;
A
#
# COMPACT_ATOMS: atom_id res chain seq x y z
N TYR A 1 -1.73 -2.70 -13.50
CA TYR A 1 -1.23 -3.77 -12.60
C TYR A 1 -1.23 -3.34 -11.14
N ALA A 2 -0.55 -2.25 -10.77
CA ALA A 2 -0.47 -1.77 -9.39
C ALA A 2 -1.83 -1.50 -8.73
N ALA A 3 -2.81 -0.98 -9.49
CA ALA A 3 -4.16 -0.72 -8.97
C ALA A 3 -5.06 -1.96 -8.82
N SER A 4 -4.55 -3.18 -9.07
CA SER A 4 -5.33 -4.40 -8.91
C SER A 4 -5.39 -4.83 -7.45
N MET A 5 -6.57 -5.25 -6.97
CA MET A 5 -6.71 -5.80 -5.61
C MET A 5 -5.88 -7.07 -5.37
N TRP A 6 -5.44 -7.74 -6.42
CA TRP A 6 -4.63 -8.96 -6.37
C TRP A 6 -3.12 -8.67 -6.24
N THR A 7 -2.73 -7.40 -6.28
CA THR A 7 -1.34 -6.95 -6.20
C THR A 7 -1.16 -6.12 -4.94
N ILE A 8 -0.09 -6.37 -4.17
CA ILE A 8 0.31 -5.45 -3.10
C ILE A 8 1.21 -4.38 -3.73
N SER A 9 0.67 -3.18 -3.93
CA SER A 9 1.42 -2.05 -4.50
C SER A 9 2.31 -1.40 -3.44
N ILE A 10 3.60 -1.28 -3.76
CA ILE A 10 4.65 -0.77 -2.88
C ILE A 10 5.32 0.44 -3.53
N ASN A 11 5.38 1.55 -2.79
CA ASN A 11 6.11 2.75 -3.21
C ASN A 11 7.46 2.87 -2.50
N SER A 12 8.20 3.95 -2.78
CA SER A 12 9.49 4.22 -2.13
C SER A 12 9.39 5.32 -1.06
N ALA A 13 10.21 5.19 -0.03
CA ALA A 13 10.64 6.28 0.83
C ALA A 13 12.15 6.40 0.75
N ILE A 14 12.69 7.58 0.98
CA ILE A 14 14.14 7.76 1.15
C ILE A 14 14.50 7.78 2.64
N ASN A 15 15.79 7.63 2.94
CA ASN A 15 16.30 7.48 4.30
C ASN A 15 15.99 8.67 5.22
N ASP A 16 15.73 9.86 4.68
CA ASP A 16 15.35 11.05 5.46
C ASP A 16 13.83 11.19 5.67
N GLY A 17 13.04 10.23 5.18
CA GLY A 17 11.58 10.19 5.30
C GLY A 17 10.82 10.83 4.13
N GLN A 18 11.50 11.45 3.16
CA GLN A 18 10.80 12.02 2.00
C GLN A 18 10.29 10.96 1.03
N ASN A 19 9.30 11.34 0.23
CA ASN A 19 8.92 10.58 -0.96
C ASN A 19 10.06 10.64 -2.00
N ALA A 20 10.19 9.59 -2.80
CA ALA A 20 11.10 9.60 -3.93
C ALA A 20 10.61 10.54 -5.04
N HIS A 21 11.54 11.05 -5.85
CA HIS A 21 11.21 11.95 -6.97
C HIS A 21 10.40 11.27 -8.09
N TYR A 22 10.57 9.95 -8.23
CA TYR A 22 9.90 9.13 -9.23
C TYR A 22 8.58 8.51 -8.72
N ASP A 23 8.17 8.78 -7.48
CA ASP A 23 6.97 8.18 -6.92
C ASP A 23 5.71 8.71 -7.62
N GLU A 24 4.80 7.77 -7.89
CA GLU A 24 3.45 8.06 -8.34
C GLU A 24 2.49 7.99 -7.16
N SER A 25 1.63 9.01 -7.01
CA SER A 25 0.59 9.01 -5.97
C SER A 25 -0.62 8.20 -6.43
N CYS A 26 -1.08 7.25 -5.63
CA CYS A 26 -2.30 6.49 -5.92
C CYS A 26 -2.97 6.00 -4.63
N SER A 27 -4.30 5.92 -4.63
CA SER A 27 -5.07 5.32 -3.52
C SER A 27 -4.88 3.82 -3.41
N SER A 28 -4.33 3.17 -4.45
CA SER A 28 -4.07 1.72 -4.47
C SER A 28 -2.74 1.31 -3.84
N THR A 29 -1.85 2.26 -3.54
CA THR A 29 -0.60 1.99 -2.83
C THR A 29 -0.90 1.55 -1.41
N LEU A 30 -0.41 0.37 -1.01
CA LEU A 30 -0.70 -0.18 0.31
C LEU A 30 0.37 0.20 1.35
N ALA A 31 1.64 0.19 0.95
CA ALA A 31 2.76 0.53 1.83
C ALA A 31 3.97 1.00 1.01
N SER A 32 5.08 1.28 1.69
CA SER A 32 6.36 1.65 1.10
C SER A 32 7.52 0.85 1.69
N THR A 33 8.64 0.82 1.00
CA THR A 33 9.94 0.46 1.59
C THR A 33 11.00 1.46 1.15
N PHE A 34 12.26 1.26 1.54
CA PHE A 34 13.30 2.25 1.30
C PHE A 34 13.93 2.10 -0.10
N SER A 35 14.35 3.23 -0.66
CA SER A 35 15.15 3.30 -1.89
C SER A 35 15.93 4.62 -1.89
N ASN A 36 16.66 4.94 -2.96
CA ASN A 36 17.48 6.17 -3.01
C ASN A 36 16.69 7.44 -3.37
N GLY A 37 15.48 7.29 -3.91
CA GLY A 37 14.65 8.37 -4.42
C GLY A 37 15.27 9.25 -5.50
N ALA A 38 16.31 8.77 -6.19
CA ALA A 38 17.04 9.44 -7.27
C ALA A 38 17.60 10.83 -6.90
N LYS A 39 17.91 11.09 -5.62
CA LYS A 39 18.60 12.33 -5.19
C LYS A 39 20.10 12.29 -5.45
N ASP A 40 20.74 11.16 -5.19
CA ASP A 40 22.16 10.94 -5.45
C ASP A 40 22.33 9.64 -6.27
N PRO A 41 22.83 9.72 -7.52
CA PRO A 41 23.02 8.56 -8.37
C PRO A 41 24.09 7.59 -7.85
N ASN A 42 24.91 7.99 -6.89
CA ASN A 42 25.92 7.15 -6.25
C ASN A 42 25.39 6.37 -5.03
N THR A 43 24.13 6.60 -4.66
CA THR A 43 23.45 5.91 -3.56
C THR A 43 22.30 5.07 -4.09
N GLY A 44 21.99 3.99 -3.38
CA GLY A 44 21.07 2.96 -3.85
C GLY A 44 20.94 1.82 -2.86
N VAL A 45 20.06 0.89 -3.22
CA VAL A 45 19.93 -0.39 -2.55
C VAL A 45 21.14 -1.24 -2.96
N ALA A 46 21.84 -1.78 -1.96
CA ALA A 46 22.95 -2.69 -2.16
C ALA A 46 22.42 -4.10 -2.48
N THR A 47 22.79 -4.64 -3.64
CA THR A 47 22.33 -5.97 -4.09
C THR A 47 23.31 -6.59 -5.09
N THR A 48 23.05 -7.83 -5.48
CA THR A 48 23.80 -8.53 -6.54
C THR A 48 23.52 -7.91 -7.91
N ASP A 49 24.49 -8.00 -8.82
CA ASP A 49 24.42 -7.47 -10.17
C ASP A 49 24.93 -8.50 -11.20
N LEU A 50 24.68 -8.23 -12.48
CA LEU A 50 25.04 -9.09 -13.60
C LEU A 50 26.55 -9.42 -13.60
N TYR A 51 26.88 -10.59 -14.15
CA TYR A 51 28.25 -11.06 -14.31
C TYR A 51 29.01 -11.27 -12.98
N GLY A 52 28.28 -11.69 -11.94
CA GLY A 52 28.86 -11.97 -10.62
C GLY A 52 29.33 -10.72 -9.89
N LYS A 53 28.73 -9.57 -10.19
CA LYS A 53 29.07 -8.28 -9.58
C LYS A 53 28.10 -7.96 -8.44
N CYS A 54 28.39 -6.86 -7.75
CA CYS A 54 27.50 -6.24 -6.79
C CYS A 54 27.29 -4.79 -7.20
N THR A 55 26.10 -4.27 -6.91
CA THR A 55 25.77 -2.85 -7.06
C THR A 55 25.40 -2.25 -5.71
N LYS A 56 25.62 -0.94 -5.59
CA LYS A 56 25.15 -0.09 -4.47
C LYS A 56 24.24 1.04 -4.95
N THR A 57 23.84 1.01 -6.22
CA THR A 57 23.14 2.08 -6.91
C THR A 57 21.82 1.61 -7.52
N HIS A 58 21.32 0.43 -7.14
CA HIS A 58 19.98 0.00 -7.54
C HIS A 58 18.94 0.97 -6.97
N SER A 59 17.98 1.39 -7.79
CA SER A 59 17.12 2.54 -7.52
C SER A 59 15.71 2.34 -8.08
N GLY A 60 14.82 3.29 -7.78
CA GLY A 60 13.43 3.25 -8.23
C GLY A 60 12.52 2.49 -7.26
N THR A 61 11.22 2.57 -7.53
CA THR A 61 10.20 1.71 -6.90
C THR A 61 10.46 0.23 -7.17
N SER A 62 11.16 -0.09 -8.27
CA SER A 62 11.61 -1.43 -8.59
C SER A 62 12.59 -2.02 -7.57
N ALA A 63 13.32 -1.19 -6.82
CA ALA A 63 14.18 -1.64 -5.71
C ALA A 63 13.38 -1.88 -4.42
N ALA A 64 12.27 -1.16 -4.24
CA ALA A 64 11.41 -1.27 -3.06
C ALA A 64 10.55 -2.55 -3.06
N ALA A 65 10.01 -2.94 -4.22
CA ALA A 65 9.17 -4.13 -4.31
C ALA A 65 9.88 -5.46 -3.88
N PRO A 66 11.15 -5.72 -4.26
CA PRO A 66 11.90 -6.87 -3.75
C PRO A 66 12.14 -6.86 -2.24
N GLU A 67 12.35 -5.69 -1.62
CA GLU A 67 12.47 -5.59 -0.16
C GLU A 67 11.16 -5.99 0.53
N ALA A 68 10.03 -5.49 0.03
CA ALA A 68 8.72 -5.90 0.53
C ALA A 68 8.48 -7.40 0.35
N ALA A 69 8.86 -7.97 -0.79
CA ALA A 69 8.75 -9.41 -1.03
C ALA A 69 9.58 -10.22 -0.01
N GLY A 70 10.78 -9.76 0.36
CA GLY A 70 11.59 -10.36 1.41
C GLY A 70 10.90 -10.31 2.78
N ILE A 71 10.28 -9.18 3.13
CA ILE A 71 9.52 -9.05 4.38
C ILE A 71 8.30 -9.99 4.39
N PHE A 72 7.58 -10.09 3.27
CA PHE A 72 6.45 -11.03 3.15
C PHE A 72 6.91 -12.48 3.27
N ALA A 73 8.09 -12.83 2.74
CA ALA A 73 8.66 -14.16 2.92
C ALA A 73 8.93 -14.48 4.40
N LEU A 74 9.44 -13.53 5.19
CA LEU A 74 9.63 -13.71 6.64
C LEU A 74 8.28 -13.90 7.37
N ALA A 75 7.25 -13.16 6.98
CA ALA A 75 5.92 -13.32 7.55
C ALA A 75 5.31 -14.70 7.23
N LEU A 76 5.50 -15.18 5.99
CA LEU A 76 5.07 -16.50 5.54
C LEU A 76 5.87 -17.62 6.21
N GLU A 77 7.15 -17.41 6.50
CA GLU A 77 7.96 -18.34 7.29
C GLU A 77 7.42 -18.46 8.72
N ALA A 78 7.07 -17.33 9.35
CA ALA A 78 6.49 -17.31 10.69
C ALA A 78 5.09 -17.94 10.74
N ASN A 79 4.32 -17.84 9.65
CA ASN A 79 3.01 -18.47 9.54
C ASN A 79 2.70 -18.89 8.09
N PRO A 80 2.96 -20.16 7.72
CA PRO A 80 2.72 -20.66 6.36
C PRO A 80 1.24 -20.76 5.98
N LYS A 81 0.30 -20.52 6.90
CA LYS A 81 -1.15 -20.59 6.67
C LYS A 81 -1.74 -19.26 6.22
N LEU A 82 -0.95 -18.17 6.19
CA LEU A 82 -1.43 -16.87 5.74
C LEU A 82 -1.90 -16.92 4.29
N THR A 83 -3.10 -16.40 4.05
CA THR A 83 -3.63 -16.19 2.71
C THR A 83 -3.07 -14.91 2.11
N TRP A 84 -3.26 -14.71 0.79
CA TRP A 84 -2.88 -13.46 0.12
C TRP A 84 -3.53 -12.21 0.74
N ARG A 85 -4.77 -12.34 1.26
CA ARG A 85 -5.46 -11.25 1.98
C ARG A 85 -4.88 -11.03 3.36
N ASP A 86 -4.50 -12.10 4.06
CA ASP A 86 -3.89 -11.94 5.38
C ASP A 86 -2.60 -11.12 5.28
N ILE A 87 -1.78 -11.33 4.25
CA ILE A 87 -0.60 -10.50 4.00
C ILE A 87 -0.99 -9.03 3.78
N GLN A 88 -2.04 -8.74 2.99
CA GLN A 88 -2.54 -7.37 2.82
C GLN A 88 -2.98 -6.74 4.14
N HIS A 89 -3.74 -7.46 4.97
CA HIS A 89 -4.17 -6.97 6.29
C HIS A 89 -2.98 -6.73 7.21
N LEU A 90 -2.01 -7.64 7.25
CA LEU A 90 -0.77 -7.48 8.01
C LEU A 90 0.00 -6.23 7.53
N THR A 91 0.09 -6.01 6.22
CA THR A 91 0.72 -4.80 5.67
C THR A 91 0.04 -3.54 6.20
N VAL A 92 -1.29 -3.46 6.14
CA VAL A 92 -2.05 -2.30 6.63
C VAL A 92 -1.83 -2.07 8.12
N LEU A 93 -1.89 -3.13 8.94
CA LEU A 93 -1.87 -3.03 10.40
C LEU A 93 -0.48 -2.83 11.00
N THR A 94 0.58 -3.14 10.25
CA THR A 94 1.96 -3.12 10.78
C THR A 94 2.86 -2.09 10.12
N SER A 95 2.43 -1.48 9.01
CA SER A 95 3.16 -0.37 8.39
C SER A 95 3.20 0.85 9.31
N LYS A 96 4.28 1.63 9.19
CA LYS A 96 4.54 2.79 10.04
C LYS A 96 4.74 4.05 9.23
N ARG A 97 3.99 5.10 9.57
CA ARG A 97 4.19 6.45 9.05
C ARG A 97 5.60 7.00 9.31
N ASN A 98 6.25 6.60 10.41
CA ASN A 98 7.62 6.98 10.83
C ASN A 98 8.27 8.20 10.12
N SER A 99 7.92 9.42 10.54
CA SER A 99 8.47 10.69 10.01
C SER A 99 8.39 10.86 8.49
N LEU A 100 7.54 10.10 7.78
CA LEU A 100 7.38 10.20 6.33
C LEU A 100 6.62 11.46 5.95
N TYR A 101 7.09 12.16 4.92
CA TYR A 101 6.48 13.39 4.43
C TYR A 101 6.64 13.58 2.93
N ASP A 102 5.64 14.23 2.32
CA ASP A 102 5.75 14.71 0.95
C ASP A 102 6.59 15.99 0.94
N ALA A 103 7.75 15.96 0.29
CA ALA A 103 8.64 17.10 0.19
C ALA A 103 7.99 18.32 -0.50
N LYS A 104 6.95 18.09 -1.32
CA LYS A 104 6.19 19.13 -2.02
C LYS A 104 4.90 19.54 -1.30
N GLY A 105 4.55 18.90 -0.18
CA GLY A 105 3.34 19.21 0.60
C GLY A 105 2.02 19.04 -0.18
N ARG A 106 1.95 18.13 -1.15
CA ARG A 106 0.77 17.92 -2.00
C ARG A 106 -0.16 16.88 -1.41
N PHE A 107 0.40 15.84 -0.80
CA PHE A 107 -0.36 14.74 -0.21
C PHE A 107 -0.18 14.70 1.31
N HIS A 108 -1.28 14.95 2.01
CA HIS A 108 -1.33 14.95 3.47
C HIS A 108 -1.72 13.57 3.98
N TRP A 109 -1.20 13.24 5.16
CA TRP A 109 -1.68 12.09 5.92
C TRP A 109 -3.10 12.33 6.38
N THR A 110 -3.99 11.37 6.14
CA THR A 110 -5.38 11.41 6.58
C THR A 110 -5.68 10.20 7.44
N MET A 111 -6.46 10.40 8.49
CA MET A 111 -6.94 9.33 9.34
C MET A 111 -8.25 8.80 8.80
N ASN A 112 -8.36 7.49 8.60
CA ASN A 112 -9.58 6.85 8.14
C ASN A 112 -10.55 6.56 9.30
N GLY A 113 -11.72 6.01 8.99
CA GLY A 113 -12.79 5.74 9.96
C GLY A 113 -12.44 4.73 11.06
N VAL A 114 -11.35 3.97 10.93
CA VAL A 114 -10.87 3.01 11.94
C VAL A 114 -9.61 3.50 12.66
N GLY A 115 -9.22 4.76 12.46
CA GLY A 115 -8.10 5.39 13.17
C GLY A 115 -6.72 5.08 12.57
N LEU A 116 -6.64 4.55 11.35
CA LEU A 116 -5.38 4.31 10.65
C LEU A 116 -5.03 5.50 9.76
N GLU A 117 -3.76 5.88 9.76
CA GLU A 117 -3.24 6.94 8.89
C GLU A 117 -2.92 6.38 7.49
N PHE A 118 -3.27 7.15 6.47
CA PHE A 118 -3.02 6.83 5.06
C PHE A 118 -2.47 8.05 4.32
N ASN A 119 -1.60 7.82 3.35
CA ASN A 119 -1.11 8.83 2.42
C ASN A 119 -1.01 8.24 1.01
N HIS A 120 -1.45 8.99 -0.01
CA HIS A 120 -1.45 8.52 -1.40
C HIS A 120 -0.05 8.24 -1.98
N LEU A 121 1.01 8.76 -1.37
CA LEU A 121 2.40 8.43 -1.71
C LEU A 121 2.92 7.23 -0.93
N PHE A 122 2.53 7.06 0.33
CA PHE A 122 3.16 6.08 1.22
C PHE A 122 2.29 4.88 1.59
N GLY A 123 1.02 4.87 1.17
CA GLY A 123 0.02 3.95 1.70
C GLY A 123 -0.16 4.13 3.20
N PHE A 124 -0.12 3.01 3.95
CA PHE A 124 -0.11 3.00 5.41
C PHE A 124 1.28 3.25 6.03
N GLY A 125 2.30 3.54 5.21
CA GLY A 125 3.66 3.84 5.64
C GLY A 125 4.68 2.79 5.23
N VAL A 126 5.85 2.82 5.86
CA VAL A 126 6.93 1.88 5.58
C VAL A 126 6.69 0.55 6.29
N LEU A 127 6.96 -0.57 5.60
CA LEU A 127 6.86 -1.91 6.18
C LEU A 127 7.79 -2.09 7.39
N ASP A 128 7.27 -2.65 8.48
CA ASP A 128 8.04 -3.08 9.64
C ASP A 128 8.09 -4.60 9.69
N ALA A 129 9.24 -5.17 9.34
CA ALA A 129 9.43 -6.61 9.30
C ALA A 129 9.22 -7.29 10.66
N GLY A 130 9.69 -6.66 11.74
CA GLY A 130 9.56 -7.20 13.10
C GLY A 130 8.11 -7.22 13.55
N ALA A 131 7.38 -6.11 13.33
CA ALA A 131 5.97 -6.03 13.66
C ALA A 131 5.13 -7.00 12.80
N MET A 132 5.43 -7.11 11.50
CA MET A 132 4.74 -8.02 10.60
C MET A 132 4.92 -9.48 11.00
N VAL A 133 6.16 -9.92 11.26
CA VAL A 133 6.46 -11.29 11.72
C VAL A 133 5.81 -11.58 13.08
N ALA A 134 5.89 -10.63 14.02
CA ALA A 134 5.30 -10.78 15.34
C ALA A 134 3.77 -10.95 15.27
N LEU A 135 3.09 -10.15 14.44
CA LEU A 135 1.64 -10.25 14.25
C LEU A 135 1.25 -11.49 13.45
N ALA A 136 2.01 -11.84 12.41
CA ALA A 136 1.83 -13.05 11.59
C ALA A 136 1.80 -14.33 12.44
N SER A 137 2.71 -14.46 13.42
CA SER A 137 2.83 -15.65 14.27
C SER A 137 1.58 -15.94 15.12
N LYS A 138 0.74 -14.93 15.36
CA LYS A 138 -0.50 -15.01 16.16
C LYS A 138 -1.74 -14.73 15.31
N TRP A 139 -1.57 -14.59 14.00
CA TRP A 139 -2.64 -14.16 13.11
C TRP A 139 -3.70 -15.23 12.93
N LYS A 140 -4.96 -14.81 13.01
CA LYS A 140 -6.11 -15.63 12.66
C LYS A 140 -6.58 -15.22 11.27
N THR A 141 -6.61 -16.18 10.34
CA THR A 141 -7.05 -15.94 8.95
C THR A 141 -8.39 -15.23 8.89
N VAL A 142 -8.45 -14.21 8.04
CA VAL A 142 -9.67 -13.43 7.82
C VAL A 142 -10.79 -14.29 7.20
N PRO A 143 -12.08 -13.93 7.39
CA PRO A 143 -13.20 -14.62 6.74
C PRO A 143 -13.09 -14.60 5.21
N ALA A 144 -13.91 -15.41 4.53
CA ALA A 144 -14.01 -15.40 3.07
C ALA A 144 -14.25 -13.99 2.51
N ARG A 145 -13.73 -13.71 1.30
CA ARG A 145 -13.90 -12.42 0.64
C ARG A 145 -15.29 -12.36 0.02
N TYR A 146 -16.08 -11.37 0.40
CA TYR A 146 -17.35 -11.04 -0.25
C TYR A 146 -17.20 -9.83 -1.18
N HIS A 147 -18.09 -9.71 -2.15
CA HIS A 147 -18.15 -8.58 -3.07
C HIS A 147 -19.59 -8.07 -3.16
N CYS A 148 -19.81 -6.89 -2.62
CA CYS A 148 -21.07 -6.19 -2.68
C CYS A 148 -21.03 -5.14 -3.81
N SER A 149 -21.89 -5.30 -4.81
CA SER A 149 -22.11 -4.27 -5.83
C SER A 149 -23.27 -3.39 -5.39
N ALA A 150 -22.95 -2.27 -4.74
CA ALA A 150 -23.91 -1.43 -4.07
C ALA A 150 -24.00 -0.05 -4.69
N GLY A 151 -25.21 0.35 -5.07
CA GLY A 151 -25.48 1.65 -5.67
C GLY A 151 -25.01 1.77 -7.12
N SER A 152 -25.82 2.43 -7.94
CA SER A 152 -25.48 2.72 -9.34
C SER A 152 -26.18 3.99 -9.77
N ILE A 153 -25.48 4.88 -10.45
CA ILE A 153 -26.07 6.02 -11.14
C ILE A 153 -26.23 5.63 -12.59
N LYS A 154 -27.48 5.48 -13.02
CA LYS A 154 -27.82 5.05 -14.39
C LYS A 154 -28.03 6.23 -15.34
N ASP A 155 -28.36 7.38 -14.78
CA ASP A 155 -28.62 8.58 -15.55
C ASP A 155 -27.31 9.16 -16.09
N THR A 156 -27.39 9.73 -17.29
CA THR A 156 -26.25 10.41 -17.91
C THR A 156 -26.11 11.80 -17.31
N HIS A 157 -24.92 12.12 -16.80
CA HIS A 157 -24.60 13.44 -16.29
C HIS A 157 -23.53 14.10 -17.16
N GLU A 158 -23.77 15.35 -17.56
CA GLU A 158 -22.76 16.15 -18.22
C GLU A 158 -21.65 16.50 -17.22
N ILE A 159 -20.38 16.41 -17.65
CA ILE A 159 -19.23 16.84 -16.86
C ILE A 159 -19.00 18.32 -17.16
N PRO A 160 -19.31 19.24 -16.23
CA PRO A 160 -19.17 20.66 -16.49
C PRO A 160 -17.70 21.08 -16.56
N SER A 161 -17.39 22.01 -17.47
CA SER A 161 -16.01 22.48 -17.71
C SER A 161 -15.47 23.43 -16.64
N ASN A 162 -16.36 24.08 -15.87
CA ASN A 162 -16.02 25.19 -14.96
C ASN A 162 -16.42 24.96 -13.50
N LYS A 163 -16.96 23.79 -13.16
CA LYS A 163 -17.36 23.43 -11.79
C LYS A 163 -17.18 21.93 -11.58
N SER A 164 -17.25 21.46 -10.33
CA SER A 164 -17.17 20.04 -10.01
C SER A 164 -18.53 19.36 -10.17
N LEU A 165 -18.52 18.14 -10.68
CA LEU A 165 -19.68 17.23 -10.63
C LEU A 165 -19.60 16.43 -9.33
N TYR A 166 -20.64 16.52 -8.51
CA TYR A 166 -20.80 15.71 -7.30
C TYR A 166 -21.91 14.70 -7.52
N LEU A 167 -21.60 13.44 -7.27
CA LEU A 167 -22.51 12.32 -7.41
C LEU A 167 -22.58 11.61 -6.07
N GLU A 168 -23.75 11.57 -5.46
CA GLU A 168 -23.97 10.92 -4.17
C GLU A 168 -24.71 9.61 -4.37
N ILE A 169 -24.20 8.55 -3.74
CA ILE A 169 -24.77 7.22 -3.78
C ILE A 169 -24.97 6.76 -2.34
N THR A 170 -26.21 6.60 -1.92
CA THR A 170 -26.53 5.95 -0.65
C THR A 170 -26.52 4.44 -0.83
N THR A 171 -25.91 3.73 0.11
CA THR A 171 -25.81 2.26 0.09
C THR A 171 -26.03 1.68 1.48
N VAL A 172 -26.63 0.48 1.54
CA VAL A 172 -26.76 -0.35 2.75
C VAL A 172 -25.69 -1.44 2.82
N ALA A 173 -24.64 -1.37 1.98
CA ALA A 173 -23.55 -2.35 1.94
C ALA A 173 -24.01 -3.82 1.80
N CYS A 174 -25.09 -4.03 1.04
CA CYS A 174 -25.72 -5.33 0.82
C CYS A 174 -26.25 -6.00 2.11
N GLU A 175 -26.67 -5.20 3.10
CA GLU A 175 -27.34 -5.65 4.33
C GLU A 175 -28.42 -6.71 4.07
N GLY A 176 -28.38 -7.81 4.84
CA GLY A 176 -29.33 -8.91 4.78
C GLY A 176 -29.08 -9.91 3.64
N THR A 177 -27.98 -9.79 2.89
CA THR A 177 -27.62 -10.71 1.80
C THR A 177 -26.37 -11.53 2.11
N ASP A 178 -26.14 -12.60 1.34
CA ASP A 178 -24.92 -13.42 1.44
C ASP A 178 -23.61 -12.67 1.12
N THR A 179 -23.70 -11.42 0.63
CA THR A 179 -22.55 -10.56 0.28
C THR A 179 -22.42 -9.32 1.16
N GLU A 180 -23.17 -9.28 2.27
CA GLU A 180 -23.14 -8.19 3.24
C GLU A 180 -21.70 -7.90 3.74
N VAL A 181 -21.33 -6.62 3.72
CA VAL A 181 -19.99 -6.18 4.14
C VAL A 181 -19.97 -5.90 5.64
N ASN A 182 -19.69 -6.95 6.42
CA ASN A 182 -19.61 -6.90 7.89
C ASN A 182 -18.19 -6.92 8.46
N TYR A 183 -17.20 -6.89 7.58
CA TYR A 183 -15.79 -6.93 7.93
C TYR A 183 -15.03 -5.98 7.00
N LEU A 184 -14.38 -4.97 7.56
CA LEU A 184 -13.53 -4.00 6.88
C LEU A 184 -12.08 -4.18 7.36
#